data_AF-A0A4Q5Y858-F1
#
_entry.id   AF-A0A4Q5Y858-F1
#
_cell.length_a   1.000
_cell.length_b   1.000
_cell.length_c   1.000
_cell.angle_alpha   90.00
_cell.angle_beta   90.00
_cell.angle_gamma   90.00
#
_symmetry.space_group_name_H-M   'P 1'
#
loop_
_entity.id
_entity.type
_entity.pdbx_description
1 polymer ?
#
loop_
_entity_poly.entity_id
_entity_poly.type
_entity_poly.pdbx_seq_one_letter_code
_entity_poly.pdbx_strand_id
1 'polypeptide(L)' 'MAPFFLLVADDHVDIGKLLQITVRMVYKDQVHFRIVLTVPDLMDCLASTELRPDLLLLDYHLRPLPD' A
#
# COMPACT_ATOMS: atom_id res chain seq x y z
N MET A 1 -4.63 16.17 12.11
CA MET A 1 -4.02 15.80 10.81
C MET A 1 -5.16 15.55 9.84
N ALA A 2 -4.98 15.88 8.56
CA ALA A 2 -5.97 15.52 7.54
C ALA A 2 -5.84 14.01 7.22
N PRO A 3 -6.92 13.35 6.80
CA PRO A 3 -6.83 11.98 6.31
C PRO A 3 -5.89 11.90 5.12
N PHE A 4 -5.08 10.84 5.04
CA PHE A 4 -4.19 10.59 3.91
C PHE A 4 -4.32 9.14 3.43
N PHE A 5 -3.95 8.90 2.18
CA PHE A 5 -3.93 7.58 1.57
C PHE A 5 -2.51 7.02 1.50
N LEU A 6 -2.29 5.89 2.19
CA LEU A 6 -1.07 5.10 2.17
C LEU A 6 -1.26 3.84 1.33
N LEU A 7 -0.48 3.72 0.27
CA LEU A 7 -0.35 2.52 -0.53
C LEU A 7 0.95 1.79 -0.16
N VAL A 8 0.84 0.49 0.11
CA VAL A 8 1.99 -0.40 0.35
C VAL A 8 2.04 -1.44 -0.75
N ALA A 9 3.19 -1.60 -1.39
CA ALA A 9 3.42 -2.61 -2.41
C ALA A 9 4.50 -3.57 -1.92
N ASP A 10 4.09 -4.77 -1.50
CA ASP A 10 4.95 -5.75 -0.85
C ASP A 10 4.37 -7.15 -1.09
N ASP A 11 5.18 -8.11 -1.56
CA ASP A 11 4.75 -9.49 -1.81
C ASP A 11 4.64 -10.31 -0.52
N HIS A 12 5.15 -9.81 0.60
CA HIS A 12 5.03 -10.42 1.92
C HIS A 12 3.75 -9.93 2.63
N VAL A 13 2.70 -10.76 2.55
CA VAL A 13 1.40 -10.51 3.19
C VAL A 13 1.51 -10.18 4.68
N ASP A 14 2.44 -10.82 5.40
CA ASP A 14 2.61 -10.61 6.84
C ASP A 14 3.19 -9.23 7.19
N ILE A 15 4.12 -8.73 6.38
CA ILE A 15 4.68 -7.37 6.53
C ILE A 15 3.57 -6.34 6.32
N GLY A 16 2.76 -6.52 5.27
CA GLY A 16 1.62 -5.65 4.99
C GLY A 16 0.61 -5.59 6.15
N LYS A 17 0.25 -6.74 6.74
CA LYS A 17 -0.66 -6.79 7.90
C LYS A 17 -0.07 -6.11 9.14
N LEU A 18 1.21 -6.34 9.42
CA LEU A 18 1.89 -5.69 10.55
C LEU A 18 1.91 -4.17 10.39
N LEU A 19 2.21 -3.70 9.17
CA LEU A 19 2.17 -2.27 8.82
C LEU A 19 0.76 -1.71 9.00
N GLN A 20 -0.27 -2.40 8.51
CA GLN A 20 -1.65 -1.97 8.64
C GLN A 20 -2.04 -1.74 10.11
N ILE A 21 -1.71 -2.69 10.98
CA ILE A 21 -2.01 -2.61 12.41
C ILE A 21 -1.26 -1.42 13.03
N THR A 22 0.04 -1.31 12.77
CA THR A 22 0.89 -0.24 13.31
C THR A 22 0.40 1.15 12.87
N VAL A 23 0.13 1.31 11.58
CA VAL A 23 -0.37 2.55 10.98
C VAL A 23 -1.73 2.93 11.57
N ARG A 24 -2.65 1.98 11.72
CA ARG A 24 -3.96 2.24 12.35
C ARG A 24 -3.86 2.57 13.83
N MET A 25 -2.91 2.01 14.57
CA MET A 25 -2.72 2.37 15.98
C MET A 25 -2.22 3.82 16.13
N VAL A 26 -1.32 4.27 15.25
CA VAL A 26 -0.74 5.62 15.30
C VAL A 26 -1.68 6.68 14.74
N TYR A 27 -2.25 6.42 13.56
CA TYR A 27 -3.03 7.41 12.80
C TYR A 27 -4.54 7.22 12.92
N LYS A 28 -5.00 6.11 13.52
CA LYS A 28 -6.44 5.82 13.74
C LYS A 28 -7.21 5.92 12.42
N ASP A 29 -8.29 6.69 12.41
CA ASP A 29 -9.17 6.88 11.25
C ASP A 29 -8.63 7.92 10.25
N GLN A 30 -7.44 8.48 10.49
CA GLN A 30 -6.81 9.48 9.62
C GLN A 30 -6.02 8.84 8.47
N VAL A 31 -6.13 7.53 8.27
CA VAL A 31 -5.37 6.83 7.23
C VAL A 31 -6.26 5.86 6.46
N HIS A 32 -6.34 6.08 5.16
CA HIS A 32 -6.77 5.04 4.22
C HIS A 32 -5.55 4.21 3.87
N PHE A 33 -5.66 2.90 3.97
CA PHE A 33 -4.52 1.99 3.82
C PHE A 33 -4.87 0.87 2.84
N ARG A 34 -4.02 0.65 1.85
CA ARG A 34 -4.15 -0.44 0.88
C ARG A 34 -2.82 -1.15 0.69
N ILE A 35 -2.87 -2.47 0.56
CA ILE A 35 -1.71 -3.31 0.21
C ILE A 35 -1.95 -3.86 -1.19
N VAL A 36 -0.92 -3.85 -2.02
CA VAL A 36 -0.85 -4.57 -3.30
C VAL A 36 0.31 -5.55 -3.24
N LEU A 37 0.11 -6.75 -3.79
CA LEU A 37 1.06 -7.86 -3.65
C LEU A 37 1.91 -8.07 -4.90
N THR A 38 1.53 -7.44 -6.01
CA THR A 38 2.14 -7.67 -7.31
C THR A 38 2.40 -6.34 -8.02
N VAL A 39 3.37 -6.34 -8.93
CA VAL A 39 3.65 -5.18 -9.79
C VAL A 39 2.42 -4.79 -10.64
N PRO A 40 1.66 -5.71 -11.27
CA PRO A 40 0.44 -5.34 -11.99
C PRO A 40 -0.60 -4.64 -11.10
N ASP A 41 -0.87 -5.13 -9.90
CA ASP A 41 -1.81 -4.50 -8.97
C ASP A 41 -1.36 -3.08 -8.58
N LEU A 42 -0.05 -2.89 -8.40
CA LEU A 42 0.55 -1.58 -8.15
C LEU A 42 0.33 -0.65 -9.35
N MET A 43 0.60 -1.12 -10.56
CA MET A 43 0.42 -0.34 -11.78
C MET A 43 -1.04 0.07 -11.98
N ASP A 44 -2.00 -0.83 -11.73
CA ASP A 44 -3.42 -0.53 -11.79
C ASP A 44 -3.84 0.53 -10.76
N CYS A 45 -3.32 0.44 -9.53
CA CYS A 45 -3.58 1.45 -8.49
C CYS A 45 -3.01 2.82 -8.86
N LEU A 46 -1.79 2.87 -9.41
CA LEU A 46 -1.14 4.12 -9.80
C LEU A 46 -1.75 4.75 -11.05
N ALA A 47 -2.29 3.94 -11.97
CA ALA A 47 -2.99 4.41 -13.16
C ALA A 47 -4.39 4.97 -12.84
N SER A 48 -5.00 4.52 -11.75
CA SER A 48 -6.30 5.02 -11.30
C SER A 48 -6.22 6.47 -10.81
N THR A 49 -7.07 7.33 -11.37
CA THR A 49 -7.21 8.73 -10.92
C THR A 49 -7.94 8.85 -9.58
N GLU A 50 -8.63 7.79 -9.14
CA GLU A 50 -9.38 7.78 -7.88
C GLU A 50 -8.51 7.40 -6.68
N LEU A 51 -7.40 6.71 -6.92
CA LEU A 51 -6.56 6.09 -5.89
C LEU A 51 -5.15 6.66 -5.93
N ARG A 52 -5.03 7.99 -5.97
CA ARG A 52 -3.72 8.64 -5.90
C ARG A 52 -3.19 8.62 -4.46
N PRO A 53 -2.14 7.84 -4.14
CA PRO A 53 -1.61 7.81 -2.78
C PRO A 53 -0.87 9.11 -2.45
N ASP A 54 -1.02 9.55 -1.20
CA ASP A 54 -0.17 10.61 -0.63
C ASP A 54 1.22 10.06 -0.27
N LEU A 55 1.28 8.77 0.09
CA LEU A 55 2.50 8.06 0.43
C LEU A 55 2.50 6.65 -0.19
N LEU A 56 3.61 6.29 -0.82
CA LEU A 56 3.87 4.95 -1.34
C LEU A 56 5.04 4.32 -0.58
N LEU A 57 4.81 3.17 0.04
CA LEU A 57 5.86 2.28 0.51
C LEU A 57 6.02 1.14 -0.48
N LEU A 58 7.19 1.03 -1.07
CA LEU A 58 7.49 0.05 -2.11
C LEU A 58 8.58 -0.89 -1.62
N ASP A 59 8.28 -2.19 -1.60
CA ASP A 59 9.30 -3.22 -1.47
C ASP A 59 10.18 -3.21 -2.73
N TYR A 60 11.47 -3.04 -2.51
CA TYR A 60 12.48 -3.06 -3.57
C TYR A 60 12.54 -4.42 -4.28
N HIS A 61 12.17 -5.50 -3.59
CA HIS A 61 12.18 -6.85 -4.13
C HIS A 61 10.83 -7.30 -4.70
N LEU A 62 9.83 -6.42 -4.76
CA LEU A 62 8.50 -6.72 -5.29
C LEU A 62 8.63 -7.36 -6.67
N ARG A 63 8.32 -8.65 -6.74
CA ARG A 63 8.50 -9.41 -7.99
C ARG A 63 7.33 -9.15 -8.93
N PRO A 64 7.58 -9.02 -10.24
CA PRO A 64 6.52 -9.25 -11.22
C PRO A 64 6.02 -10.68 -11.07
N LEU A 65 4.72 -10.90 -11.32
CA LEU A 65 4.14 -12.24 -11.34
C LEU A 65 4.96 -13.12 -12.31
N PRO A 66 5.22 -14.40 -11.97
CA PRO A 66 5.72 -15.33 -12.96
C PRO A 66 4.72 -15.43 -14.11
N ASP A 67 5.23 -15.37 -15.35
CA ASP A 67 4.45 -15.55 -16.59
C ASP A 67 3.64 -16.86 -16.58
#